data_AF-K5ZJZ8-F1
#
_entry.id   AF-K5ZJZ8-F1
#
_cell.length_a   1.000
_cell.length_b   1.000
_cell.length_c   1.000
_cell.angle_alpha   90.00
_cell.angle_beta   90.00
_cell.angle_gamma   90.00
#
_symmetry.space_group_name_H-M   'P 1'
#
loop_
_entity.id
_entity.type
_entity.pdbx_description
1 polymer ?
#
loop_
_entity_poly.entity_id
_entity_poly.type
_entity_poly.pdbx_seq_one_letter_code
_entity_poly.pdbx_strand_id
1 'polypeptide(L)'
;PLGDFAHLFAPNGLLDSFFTQQVQPFVDMSGRTWRVQAVNGVTPPISQGALAEFQRAETIKQLFFAAGATPSVQFSLSPTALDAGAAQAVLQLGAVNVSYAHGPQVPTMISWPGADGMQTARLIITPVGGGNPVELDASGPWALFHLFSQGTLAQAGSSDQYTLTFSAGGHSVSYSIGANSVLNPFAPGMLADFRCPSLQG
;
A
#
# COMPACT_ATOMS: atom_id res chain seq x y z
N PRO A 1 7.35 -7.25 -12.16
CA PRO A 1 6.65 -6.13 -12.83
C PRO A 1 5.16 -6.05 -12.43
N LEU A 2 4.41 -4.99 -12.76
CA LEU A 2 2.97 -4.92 -12.42
C LEU A 2 2.15 -6.05 -13.04
N GLY A 3 2.55 -6.53 -14.23
CA GLY A 3 1.92 -7.69 -14.88
C GLY A 3 2.02 -8.97 -14.05
N ASP A 4 3.18 -9.25 -13.45
CA ASP A 4 3.35 -10.45 -12.59
C ASP A 4 2.49 -10.34 -11.32
N PHE A 5 2.40 -9.13 -10.76
CA PHE A 5 1.55 -8.86 -9.60
C PHE A 5 0.06 -9.11 -9.94
N ALA A 6 -0.40 -8.63 -11.09
CA ALA A 6 -1.75 -8.90 -11.59
C ALA A 6 -1.95 -10.40 -11.85
N HIS A 7 -1.00 -11.07 -12.49
CA HIS A 7 -1.09 -12.50 -12.77
C HIS A 7 -1.26 -13.33 -11.49
N LEU A 8 -0.61 -12.92 -10.40
CA LEU A 8 -0.66 -13.62 -9.12
C LEU A 8 -1.92 -13.30 -8.30
N PHE A 9 -2.25 -12.01 -8.14
CA PHE A 9 -3.23 -11.53 -7.16
C PHE A 9 -4.56 -11.03 -7.73
N ALA A 10 -4.68 -10.79 -9.03
CA ALA A 10 -5.92 -10.28 -9.60
C ALA A 10 -7.07 -11.29 -9.44
N PRO A 11 -8.34 -10.84 -9.57
CA PRO A 11 -9.47 -11.75 -9.74
C PRO A 11 -9.21 -12.72 -10.90
N ASN A 12 -9.45 -14.01 -10.68
CA ASN A 12 -9.10 -15.11 -11.58
C ASN A 12 -7.59 -15.25 -11.87
N GLY A 13 -6.73 -14.62 -11.07
CA GLY A 13 -5.29 -14.84 -11.06
C GLY A 13 -4.92 -16.22 -10.50
N LEU A 14 -3.62 -16.50 -10.41
CA LEU A 14 -3.13 -17.81 -9.98
C LEU A 14 -3.62 -18.19 -8.57
N LEU A 15 -3.50 -17.29 -7.59
CA LEU A 15 -3.89 -17.60 -6.20
C LEU A 15 -5.40 -17.74 -6.05
N ASP A 16 -6.16 -16.86 -6.71
CA ASP A 16 -7.63 -16.85 -6.65
C ASP A 16 -8.23 -18.10 -7.30
N SER A 17 -7.74 -18.46 -8.49
CA SER A 17 -8.16 -19.67 -9.20
C SER A 17 -7.81 -20.93 -8.42
N PHE A 18 -6.58 -21.01 -7.90
CA PHE A 18 -6.15 -22.16 -7.11
C PHE A 18 -6.95 -22.29 -5.81
N PHE A 19 -7.16 -21.19 -5.08
CA PHE A 19 -7.94 -21.20 -3.86
C PHE A 19 -9.36 -21.70 -4.13
N THR A 20 -10.03 -21.11 -5.11
CA THR A 20 -11.42 -21.45 -5.47
C THR A 20 -11.56 -22.94 -5.85
N GLN A 21 -10.60 -23.47 -6.62
CA GLN A 21 -10.67 -24.84 -7.12
C GLN A 21 -10.22 -25.90 -6.13
N GLN A 22 -9.16 -25.64 -5.35
CA GLN A 22 -8.45 -26.66 -4.58
C GLN A 22 -8.62 -26.52 -3.07
N VAL A 23 -8.88 -25.31 -2.58
CA VAL A 23 -8.79 -24.99 -1.14
C VAL A 23 -10.16 -24.65 -0.56
N GLN A 24 -10.92 -23.80 -1.23
CA GLN A 24 -12.19 -23.24 -0.74
C GLN A 24 -13.19 -24.29 -0.21
N PRO A 25 -13.35 -25.49 -0.80
CA PRO A 25 -14.24 -26.51 -0.24
C PRO A 25 -13.91 -26.87 1.21
N PHE A 26 -12.64 -26.76 1.61
CA PHE A 26 -12.13 -27.14 2.94
C PHE A 26 -11.96 -25.94 3.88
N VAL A 27 -12.61 -24.81 3.62
CA VAL A 27 -12.44 -23.58 4.38
C VAL A 27 -13.77 -23.03 4.87
N ASP A 28 -13.85 -22.71 6.15
CA ASP A 28 -14.91 -21.86 6.73
C ASP A 28 -14.46 -20.40 6.68
N MET A 29 -15.17 -19.61 5.86
CA MET A 29 -14.91 -18.19 5.64
C MET A 29 -15.95 -17.29 6.33
N SER A 30 -16.81 -17.84 7.21
CA SER A 30 -17.88 -17.08 7.87
C SER A 30 -17.37 -16.07 8.90
N GLY A 31 -16.17 -16.28 9.44
CA GLY A 31 -15.52 -15.43 10.43
C GLY A 31 -14.45 -14.50 9.84
N ARG A 32 -13.98 -13.55 10.67
CA ARG A 32 -12.86 -12.66 10.35
C ARG A 32 -11.54 -13.38 10.10
N THR A 33 -11.38 -14.58 10.65
CA THR A 33 -10.22 -15.44 10.41
C THR A 33 -10.74 -16.73 9.79
N TRP A 34 -10.24 -17.06 8.62
CA TRP A 34 -10.62 -18.28 7.93
C TRP A 34 -10.10 -19.49 8.68
N ARG A 35 -10.89 -20.56 8.68
CA ARG A 35 -10.54 -21.79 9.38
C ARG A 35 -10.61 -22.97 8.43
N VAL A 36 -9.58 -23.80 8.47
CA VAL A 36 -9.62 -25.12 7.84
C VAL A 36 -10.76 -25.95 8.45
N GLN A 37 -11.56 -26.58 7.59
CA GLN A 37 -12.66 -27.49 7.96
C GLN A 37 -12.60 -28.78 7.15
N ALA A 38 -12.85 -29.92 7.79
CA ALA A 38 -12.94 -31.21 7.11
C ALA A 38 -14.29 -31.34 6.39
N VAL A 39 -14.27 -31.95 5.20
CA VAL A 39 -15.49 -32.22 4.42
C VAL A 39 -15.61 -33.72 4.22
N ASN A 40 -16.75 -34.30 4.63
CA ASN A 40 -17.04 -35.73 4.47
C ASN A 40 -15.93 -36.68 5.00
N GLY A 41 -15.27 -36.30 6.09
CA GLY A 41 -14.17 -37.08 6.68
C GLY A 41 -12.84 -36.99 5.93
N VAL A 42 -12.76 -36.19 4.86
CA VAL A 42 -11.50 -35.91 4.15
C VAL A 42 -10.71 -34.87 4.93
N THR A 43 -9.45 -35.19 5.21
CA THR A 43 -8.52 -34.24 5.82
C THR A 43 -8.19 -33.15 4.80
N PRO A 44 -8.32 -31.86 5.15
CA PRO A 44 -7.99 -30.77 4.25
C PRO A 44 -6.55 -30.81 3.76
N PRO A 45 -6.29 -30.57 2.46
CA PRO A 45 -4.94 -30.61 1.88
C PRO A 45 -4.08 -29.37 2.25
N ILE A 46 -4.49 -28.62 3.28
CA ILE A 46 -3.91 -27.33 3.62
C ILE A 46 -3.80 -27.16 5.14
N SER A 47 -2.70 -26.56 5.58
CA SER A 47 -2.50 -26.17 6.97
C SER A 47 -3.18 -24.82 7.27
N GLN A 48 -3.47 -24.55 8.56
CA GLN A 48 -3.99 -23.24 8.96
C GLN A 48 -3.04 -22.08 8.60
N GLY A 49 -1.72 -22.31 8.63
CA GLY A 49 -0.73 -21.30 8.23
C GLY A 49 -0.80 -20.97 6.74
N ALA A 50 -0.90 -22.00 5.88
CA ALA A 50 -1.07 -21.79 4.44
C ALA A 50 -2.43 -21.13 4.12
N LEU A 51 -3.49 -21.44 4.87
CA LEU A 51 -4.78 -20.77 4.73
C LEU A 51 -4.69 -19.26 5.07
N ALA A 52 -3.92 -18.89 6.09
CA ALA A 52 -3.71 -17.49 6.45
C ALA A 52 -3.07 -16.68 5.31
N GLU A 53 -2.18 -17.28 4.52
CA GLU A 53 -1.59 -16.64 3.33
C GLU A 53 -2.61 -16.44 2.20
N PHE A 54 -3.55 -17.37 2.01
CA PHE A 54 -4.67 -17.15 1.07
C PHE A 54 -5.60 -16.03 1.53
N GLN A 55 -5.89 -15.94 2.82
CA GLN A 55 -6.67 -14.84 3.37
C GLN A 55 -5.95 -13.49 3.19
N ARG A 56 -4.61 -13.47 3.35
CA ARG A 56 -3.79 -12.30 3.06
C ARG A 56 -3.82 -11.94 1.56
N ALA A 57 -3.71 -12.93 0.67
CA ALA A 57 -3.83 -12.73 -0.77
C ALA A 57 -5.19 -12.13 -1.17
N GLU A 58 -6.28 -12.58 -0.54
CA GLU A 58 -7.62 -12.01 -0.72
C GLU A 58 -7.65 -10.53 -0.29
N THR A 59 -6.99 -10.20 0.83
CA THR A 59 -6.88 -8.81 1.30
C THR A 59 -6.09 -7.94 0.31
N ILE A 60 -4.97 -8.46 -0.23
CA ILE A 60 -4.20 -7.80 -1.30
C ILE A 60 -5.07 -7.60 -2.55
N LYS A 61 -5.83 -8.63 -2.95
CA LYS A 61 -6.75 -8.55 -4.09
C LYS A 61 -7.76 -7.43 -3.91
N GLN A 62 -8.42 -7.37 -2.75
CA GLN A 62 -9.42 -6.34 -2.43
C GLN A 62 -8.82 -4.93 -2.41
N LEU A 63 -7.57 -4.78 -1.96
CA LEU A 63 -6.88 -3.49 -1.91
C LEU A 63 -6.52 -2.95 -3.29
N PHE A 64 -5.96 -3.81 -4.16
CA PHE A 64 -5.36 -3.36 -5.41
C PHE A 64 -6.27 -3.56 -6.63
N PHE A 65 -7.27 -4.45 -6.56
CA PHE A 65 -8.07 -4.85 -7.73
C PHE A 65 -9.56 -4.54 -7.56
N ALA A 66 -9.92 -3.64 -6.62
CA ALA A 66 -11.30 -3.19 -6.42
C ALA A 66 -11.94 -2.58 -7.68
N ALA A 67 -11.13 -1.97 -8.56
CA ALA A 67 -11.60 -1.34 -9.79
C ALA A 67 -11.48 -2.23 -11.04
N GLY A 68 -10.98 -3.46 -10.92
CA GLY A 68 -10.81 -4.39 -12.05
C GLY A 68 -9.48 -5.15 -12.01
N ALA A 69 -9.10 -5.74 -13.15
CA ALA A 69 -7.93 -6.62 -13.25
C ALA A 69 -6.57 -5.89 -13.25
N THR A 70 -6.56 -4.56 -13.34
CA THR A 70 -5.34 -3.75 -13.26
C THR A 70 -5.15 -3.26 -11.82
N PRO A 71 -3.96 -3.43 -11.22
CA PRO A 71 -3.72 -2.96 -9.86
C PRO A 71 -3.80 -1.44 -9.81
N SER A 72 -4.61 -0.92 -8.89
CA SER A 72 -4.81 0.51 -8.69
C SER A 72 -5.12 0.85 -7.25
N VAL A 73 -4.70 2.05 -6.83
CA VAL A 73 -5.00 2.61 -5.51
C VAL A 73 -5.39 4.07 -5.69
N GLN A 74 -6.44 4.49 -4.98
CA GLN A 74 -6.88 5.88 -4.94
C GLN A 74 -6.96 6.37 -3.49
N PHE A 75 -6.39 7.54 -3.23
CA PHE A 75 -6.35 8.14 -1.90
C PHE A 75 -6.23 9.66 -2.00
N SER A 76 -6.60 10.34 -0.92
CA SER A 76 -6.31 11.76 -0.74
C SER A 76 -5.03 11.93 0.08
N LEU A 77 -4.22 12.91 -0.28
CA LEU A 77 -3.01 13.28 0.46
C LEU A 77 -3.03 14.78 0.72
N SER A 78 -2.91 15.18 1.98
CA SER A 78 -2.82 16.58 2.37
C SER A 78 -1.58 16.81 3.20
N PRO A 79 -0.75 17.84 2.93
CA PRO A 79 0.32 18.21 3.83
C PRO A 79 -0.28 18.69 5.16
N THR A 80 0.33 18.30 6.28
CA THR A 80 -0.17 18.61 7.63
C THR A 80 0.84 19.40 8.44
N ALA A 81 2.13 19.12 8.29
CA ALA A 81 3.17 19.85 8.98
C ALA A 81 4.47 19.81 8.19
N LEU A 82 5.26 20.87 8.37
CA LEU A 82 6.66 20.98 7.96
C LEU A 82 7.38 21.62 9.14
N ASP A 83 8.60 21.18 9.44
CA ASP A 83 9.39 21.82 10.49
C ASP A 83 9.78 23.25 10.10
N ALA A 84 9.98 24.11 11.10
CA ALA A 84 10.29 25.53 10.89
C ALA A 84 11.66 25.77 10.23
N GLY A 85 12.55 24.77 10.20
CA GLY A 85 13.84 24.84 9.54
C GLY A 85 13.75 24.67 8.02
N ALA A 86 12.62 24.16 7.50
CA ALA A 86 12.36 23.99 6.09
C ALA A 86 11.41 25.07 5.54
N ALA A 87 11.80 25.70 4.43
CA ALA A 87 10.99 26.69 3.73
C ALA A 87 9.88 26.03 2.92
N GLN A 88 10.17 24.89 2.30
CA GLN A 88 9.24 24.19 1.42
C GLN A 88 9.54 22.68 1.40
N ALA A 89 8.50 21.88 1.29
CA ALA A 89 8.56 20.49 0.88
C ALA A 89 7.76 20.29 -0.42
N VAL A 90 8.30 19.54 -1.37
CA VAL A 90 7.63 19.14 -2.60
C VAL A 90 7.69 17.63 -2.72
N LEU A 91 6.53 16.99 -2.68
CA LEU A 91 6.37 15.57 -2.97
C LEU A 91 5.90 15.42 -4.42
N GLN A 92 6.73 14.80 -5.24
CA GLN A 92 6.50 14.53 -6.66
C GLN A 92 6.19 13.04 -6.82
N LEU A 93 5.05 12.71 -7.41
CA LEU A 93 4.56 11.35 -7.64
C LEU A 93 4.18 11.23 -9.12
N GLY A 94 5.12 10.80 -9.96
CA GLY A 94 4.99 10.92 -11.41
C GLY A 94 4.74 12.38 -11.80
N ALA A 95 3.64 12.63 -12.50
CA ALA A 95 3.19 13.96 -12.90
C ALA A 95 2.48 14.76 -11.78
N VAL A 96 2.18 14.16 -10.63
CA VAL A 96 1.44 14.83 -9.53
C VAL A 96 2.41 15.46 -8.54
N ASN A 97 2.24 16.75 -8.25
CA ASN A 97 3.04 17.48 -7.26
C ASN A 97 2.19 17.93 -6.08
N VAL A 98 2.64 17.60 -4.87
CA VAL A 98 2.06 18.08 -3.60
C VAL A 98 3.10 18.94 -2.90
N SER A 99 2.92 20.26 -2.97
CA SER A 99 3.84 21.24 -2.38
C SER A 99 3.29 21.82 -1.08
N TYR A 100 4.15 22.06 -0.11
CA TYR A 100 3.79 22.73 1.14
C TYR A 100 4.90 23.67 1.61
N ALA A 101 4.52 24.89 1.99
CA ALA A 101 5.43 25.93 2.47
C ALA A 101 4.76 26.72 3.61
N HIS A 102 4.33 26.02 4.66
CA HIS A 102 3.61 26.59 5.82
C HIS A 102 2.31 27.35 5.45
N GLY A 103 1.72 26.99 4.31
CA GLY A 103 0.49 27.60 3.79
C GLY A 103 -0.76 26.78 4.14
N PRO A 104 -1.84 26.97 3.37
CA PRO A 104 -3.03 26.13 3.48
C PRO A 104 -2.73 24.65 3.24
N GLN A 105 -3.40 23.79 3.99
CA GLN A 105 -3.33 22.34 3.84
C GLN A 105 -4.34 21.90 2.77
N VAL A 106 -3.88 21.76 1.52
CA VAL A 106 -4.75 21.42 0.38
C VAL A 106 -4.70 19.92 0.09
N PRO A 107 -5.82 19.18 0.24
CA PRO A 107 -5.89 17.78 -0.16
C PRO A 107 -5.74 17.62 -1.67
N THR A 108 -4.93 16.65 -2.09
CA THR A 108 -4.74 16.25 -3.48
C THR A 108 -5.16 14.81 -3.66
N MET A 109 -6.01 14.54 -4.65
CA MET A 109 -6.38 13.17 -5.01
C MET A 109 -5.27 12.53 -5.83
N ILE A 110 -4.84 11.34 -5.43
CA ILE A 110 -3.79 10.58 -6.07
C ILE A 110 -4.38 9.25 -6.52
N SER A 111 -4.07 8.90 -7.77
CA SER A 111 -4.35 7.59 -8.36
C SER A 111 -3.02 6.96 -8.74
N TRP A 112 -2.68 5.81 -8.16
CA TRP A 112 -1.56 4.98 -8.58
C TRP A 112 -2.08 3.80 -9.41
N PRO A 113 -1.42 3.42 -10.51
CA PRO A 113 -0.18 4.00 -11.06
C PRO A 113 -0.38 5.31 -11.85
N GLY A 114 -1.60 5.83 -11.93
CA GLY A 114 -1.88 7.08 -12.65
C GLY A 114 -1.79 6.93 -14.18
N ALA A 115 -2.05 8.01 -14.91
CA ALA A 115 -2.09 8.00 -16.37
C ALA A 115 -0.69 7.87 -17.01
N ASP A 116 0.36 8.32 -16.31
CA ASP A 116 1.76 8.27 -16.72
C ASP A 116 2.51 7.04 -16.17
N GLY A 117 1.83 6.17 -15.44
CA GLY A 117 2.40 4.99 -14.81
C GLY A 117 3.22 5.25 -13.54
N MET A 118 3.35 6.52 -13.09
CA MET A 118 3.96 6.94 -11.81
C MET A 118 5.26 6.18 -11.48
N GLN A 119 6.18 6.14 -12.46
CA GLN A 119 7.44 5.39 -12.36
C GLN A 119 8.48 6.06 -11.47
N THR A 120 8.19 7.26 -10.96
CA THR A 120 9.10 8.03 -10.10
C THR A 120 8.33 8.61 -8.93
N ALA A 121 8.98 8.64 -7.77
CA ALA A 121 8.47 9.30 -6.59
C ALA A 121 9.65 10.00 -5.90
N ARG A 122 9.50 11.28 -5.56
CA ARG A 122 10.56 12.07 -4.92
C ARG A 122 9.98 13.00 -3.87
N LEU A 123 10.65 13.11 -2.73
CA LEU A 123 10.45 14.17 -1.77
C LEU A 123 11.66 15.11 -1.82
N ILE A 124 11.40 16.40 -1.95
CA ILE A 124 12.41 17.46 -1.93
C ILE A 124 12.08 18.41 -0.79
N ILE A 125 13.02 18.66 0.11
CA ILE A 125 12.88 19.61 1.22
C ILE A 125 13.93 20.71 1.07
N THR A 126 13.47 21.95 1.00
CA THR A 126 14.31 23.15 0.86
C THR A 126 14.48 23.84 2.22
N PRO A 127 15.71 23.96 2.77
CA PRO A 127 15.95 24.66 4.04
C PRO A 127 15.70 26.18 3.96
N VAL A 128 15.30 26.81 5.07
CA VAL A 128 15.05 28.27 5.15
C VAL A 128 16.33 29.10 4.94
N GLY A 129 17.48 28.62 5.41
CA GLY A 129 18.76 29.35 5.33
C GLY A 129 19.48 29.24 3.98
N GLY A 130 18.87 28.60 2.97
CA GLY A 130 19.56 28.16 1.76
C GLY A 130 20.41 26.92 1.99
N GLY A 131 21.13 26.49 0.95
CA GLY A 131 21.90 25.24 0.93
C GLY A 131 21.30 24.20 -0.03
N ASN A 132 21.88 23.00 -0.02
CA ASN A 132 21.41 21.92 -0.88
C ASN A 132 20.08 21.38 -0.35
N PRO A 133 19.08 21.15 -1.23
CA PRO A 133 17.87 20.44 -0.85
C PRO A 133 18.17 19.05 -0.30
N VAL A 134 17.35 18.61 0.65
CA VAL A 134 17.33 17.21 1.09
C VAL A 134 16.37 16.46 0.18
N GLU A 135 16.83 15.36 -0.42
CA GLU A 135 16.03 14.55 -1.33
C GLU A 135 15.91 13.11 -0.85
N LEU A 136 14.71 12.55 -0.99
CA LEU A 136 14.45 11.11 -0.97
C LEU A 136 13.80 10.75 -2.30
N ASP A 137 14.24 9.66 -2.92
CA ASP A 137 13.69 9.23 -4.19
C ASP A 137 13.49 7.71 -4.27
N ALA A 138 12.62 7.33 -5.18
CA ALA A 138 12.39 5.97 -5.59
C ALA A 138 11.96 5.93 -7.06
N SER A 139 12.22 4.80 -7.72
CA SER A 139 11.93 4.61 -9.13
C SER A 139 11.32 3.23 -9.43
N GLY A 140 10.78 3.11 -10.63
CA GLY A 140 10.09 1.93 -11.13
C GLY A 140 8.59 1.92 -10.82
N PRO A 141 7.88 0.83 -11.19
CA PRO A 141 6.42 0.80 -11.09
C PRO A 141 5.85 0.91 -9.68
N TRP A 142 6.70 0.67 -8.67
CA TRP A 142 6.36 0.73 -7.24
C TRP A 142 7.04 1.91 -6.53
N ALA A 143 7.51 2.92 -7.28
CA ALA A 143 8.21 4.08 -6.73
C ALA A 143 7.45 4.75 -5.58
N LEU A 144 6.14 4.94 -5.73
CA LEU A 144 5.27 5.49 -4.67
C LEU A 144 5.42 4.72 -3.35
N PHE A 145 5.28 3.39 -3.39
CA PHE A 145 5.34 2.52 -2.22
C PHE A 145 6.75 2.50 -1.61
N HIS A 146 7.78 2.44 -2.46
CA HIS A 146 9.16 2.48 -2.01
C HIS A 146 9.51 3.81 -1.34
N LEU A 147 9.05 4.94 -1.88
CA LEU A 147 9.22 6.22 -1.21
C LEU A 147 8.48 6.23 0.12
N PHE A 148 7.20 5.84 0.16
CA PHE A 148 6.39 5.83 1.39
C PHE A 148 7.00 4.93 2.47
N SER A 149 7.65 3.82 2.09
CA SER A 149 8.37 2.94 3.04
C SER A 149 9.61 3.56 3.69
N GLN A 150 10.11 4.69 3.16
CA GLN A 150 11.18 5.48 3.79
C GLN A 150 10.65 6.42 4.87
N GLY A 151 9.33 6.63 4.93
CA GLY A 151 8.65 7.36 5.98
C GLY A 151 8.10 6.46 7.08
N THR A 152 7.63 7.07 8.16
CA THR A 152 6.87 6.41 9.22
C THR A 152 5.39 6.63 8.98
N LEU A 153 4.63 5.53 8.85
CA LEU A 153 3.18 5.57 8.71
C LEU A 153 2.52 5.18 10.03
N ALA A 154 1.66 6.05 10.56
CA ALA A 154 0.89 5.82 11.78
C ALA A 154 -0.60 6.01 11.52
N GLN A 155 -1.45 5.19 12.13
CA GLN A 155 -2.91 5.40 12.08
C GLN A 155 -3.28 6.64 12.90
N ALA A 156 -4.22 7.45 12.40
CA ALA A 156 -4.57 8.73 12.99
C ALA A 156 -6.08 8.83 13.19
N GLY A 157 -6.54 8.86 14.45
CA GLY A 157 -7.94 9.14 14.83
C GLY A 157 -8.95 8.05 14.46
N SER A 158 -9.18 7.83 13.17
CA SER A 158 -10.11 6.86 12.58
C SER A 158 -9.38 5.74 11.84
N SER A 159 -10.12 4.70 11.43
CA SER A 159 -9.53 3.51 10.81
C SER A 159 -9.01 3.72 9.37
N ASP A 160 -9.48 4.78 8.71
CA ASP A 160 -9.25 5.14 7.30
C ASP A 160 -8.30 6.33 7.12
N GLN A 161 -7.81 6.92 8.22
CA GLN A 161 -6.90 8.06 8.20
C GLN A 161 -5.54 7.69 8.79
N TYR A 162 -4.49 8.08 8.07
CA TYR A 162 -3.11 7.77 8.44
C TYR A 162 -2.24 9.03 8.30
N THR A 163 -1.20 9.12 9.12
CA THR A 163 -0.17 10.15 9.03
C THR A 163 1.11 9.50 8.50
N LEU A 164 1.60 10.00 7.38
CA LEU A 164 2.90 9.66 6.81
C LEU A 164 3.89 10.77 7.14
N THR A 165 4.93 10.46 7.90
CA THR A 165 5.99 11.39 8.28
C THR A 165 7.31 10.97 7.67
N PHE A 166 7.95 11.88 6.94
CA PHE A 166 9.33 11.72 6.48
C PHE A 166 10.26 12.51 7.37
N SER A 167 11.37 11.92 7.75
CA SER A 167 12.45 12.59 8.49
C SER A 167 13.77 12.37 7.76
N ALA A 168 14.35 13.43 7.20
CA ALA A 168 15.57 13.37 6.40
C ALA A 168 16.36 14.67 6.54
N GLY A 169 17.69 14.58 6.62
CA GLY A 169 18.57 15.75 6.67
C GLY A 169 18.29 16.72 7.82
N GLY A 170 17.77 16.23 8.95
CA GLY A 170 17.37 17.06 10.10
C GLY A 170 16.01 17.75 9.97
N HIS A 171 15.31 17.56 8.85
CA HIS A 171 13.98 18.10 8.58
C HIS A 171 12.91 17.02 8.68
N SER A 172 11.67 17.45 8.92
CA SER A 172 10.50 16.59 9.01
C SER A 172 9.30 17.21 8.30
N VAL A 173 8.62 16.38 7.50
CA VAL A 173 7.37 16.74 6.83
C VAL A 173 6.34 15.63 7.04
N SER A 174 5.10 16.01 7.33
CA SER A 174 4.00 15.10 7.58
C SER A 174 2.84 15.32 6.62
N TYR A 175 2.23 14.24 6.17
CA TYR A 175 1.05 14.23 5.32
C TYR A 175 -0.06 13.38 5.94
N SER A 176 -1.31 13.84 5.87
CA SER A 176 -2.46 12.99 6.14
C SER A 176 -2.86 12.25 4.86
N ILE A 177 -3.00 10.94 4.95
CA ILE A 177 -3.55 10.06 3.93
C ILE A 177 -4.98 9.73 4.32
N GLY A 178 -5.94 10.11 3.49
CA GLY A 178 -7.32 9.63 3.58
C GLY A 178 -7.55 8.55 2.55
N ALA A 179 -7.77 7.31 3.00
CA ALA A 179 -8.05 6.19 2.13
C ALA A 179 -9.56 6.08 1.86
N ASN A 180 -9.93 5.61 0.66
CA ASN A 180 -11.34 5.31 0.33
C ASN A 180 -11.81 3.98 0.97
N SER A 181 -10.96 3.31 1.75
CA SER A 181 -11.20 2.02 2.38
C SER A 181 -10.56 1.99 3.76
N VAL A 182 -11.12 1.16 4.65
CA VAL A 182 -10.52 0.84 5.97
C VAL A 182 -9.17 0.14 5.80
N LEU A 183 -8.99 -0.59 4.69
CA LEU A 183 -7.73 -1.25 4.37
C LEU A 183 -6.77 -0.23 3.75
N ASN A 184 -5.55 -0.15 4.29
CA ASN A 184 -4.51 0.75 3.81
C ASN A 184 -3.41 -0.03 3.04
N PRO A 185 -3.22 0.25 1.74
CA PRO A 185 -2.21 -0.44 0.93
C PRO A 185 -0.76 -0.06 1.28
N PHE A 186 -0.57 0.98 2.09
CA PHE A 186 0.73 1.44 2.59
C PHE A 186 1.06 0.89 3.99
N ALA A 187 0.15 0.14 4.62
CA ALA A 187 0.38 -0.41 5.94
C ALA A 187 1.62 -1.33 5.97
N PRO A 188 2.49 -1.22 7.00
CA PRO A 188 3.64 -2.11 7.15
C PRO A 188 3.21 -3.57 7.08
N GLY A 189 3.98 -4.40 6.36
CA GLY A 189 3.72 -5.83 6.24
C GLY A 189 2.63 -6.23 5.24
N MET A 190 1.86 -5.29 4.68
CA MET A 190 0.78 -5.60 3.73
C MET A 190 1.28 -6.42 2.53
N LEU A 191 2.36 -5.97 1.90
CA LEU A 191 3.02 -6.70 0.81
C LEU A 191 4.25 -7.50 1.28
N ALA A 192 4.96 -7.01 2.31
CA ALA A 192 6.23 -7.57 2.75
C ALA A 192 6.09 -8.90 3.53
N ASP A 193 4.94 -9.14 4.18
CA ASP A 193 4.74 -10.34 5.00
C ASP A 193 4.11 -11.49 4.22
N PHE A 194 3.66 -11.25 2.98
CA PHE A 194 3.12 -12.33 2.15
C PHE A 194 4.18 -13.39 1.88
N ARG A 195 3.79 -14.66 2.05
CA ARG A 195 4.60 -15.82 1.67
C ARG A 195 3.74 -16.69 0.76
N CYS A 196 4.35 -17.24 -0.29
CA CYS A 196 3.63 -18.17 -1.16
C CYS A 196 3.12 -19.36 -0.33
N PRO A 197 1.81 -19.65 -0.35
CA PRO A 197 1.25 -20.77 0.40
C PRO A 197 1.80 -22.09 -0.16
N SER A 198 2.24 -22.98 0.73
CA SER A 198 2.63 -24.36 0.39
C SER A 198 1.58 -25.33 0.90
N LEU A 199 1.08 -26.22 0.03
CA LEU A 199 0.23 -27.32 0.46
C LEU A 199 1.05 -28.40 1.17
N GLN A 200 0.39 -29.12 2.09
CA GLN A 200 0.93 -30.37 2.61
C GLN A 200 0.50 -31.48 1.65
N GLY A 201 1.49 -32.14 1.03
CA GLY A 201 1.28 -33.34 0.21
C GLY A 201 1.21 -34.59 1.05
#